data_AF-A0A838UAL4-F1
#
_entry.id   AF-A0A838UAL4-F1
#
_cell.length_a   1.000
_cell.length_b   1.000
_cell.length_c   1.000
_cell.angle_alpha   90.00
_cell.angle_beta   90.00
_cell.angle_gamma   90.00
#
_symmetry.space_group_name_H-M   'P 1'
#
loop_
_entity.id
_entity.type
_entity.pdbx_description
1 polymer ?
#
loop_
_entity_poly.entity_id
_entity_poly.type
_entity_poly.pdbx_seq_one_letter_code
_entity_poly.pdbx_strand_id
1 'polypeptide(L)'
;GLVNAGKIAGGASGYGGSEGYFESDGRGGAGAAGGAGVRLIAGGDILNTGTVQGGQGGQGHYAYDSGGHGGDGGAGIFLVAGGAVVNRGLIAGGAGGQGGANHRHRYAPSGADGAGIYAGPGGAVTVTNAGTIVGQVNSVVFASSGDTLIAEAGAQFVGAVIGGGGALVLAGGTGVLTGLGGAGQLSGDVTAAFSGFGSYEIGGGARWSLSGTNALAAGQRLTVDGVATVGGALAEAAAATITVAAGGALKFVGGPAQSLAGAVVNNGQILVQGTTLALTGTVNGFGQARIDGGVLEALTVFEQNVAFVGGSGVLELSQSRTYFATVSGFAAGGQDVLDLLDIKFTGAGEATFSGSASGGFLTVNDGTHTAQIRLSGDYTGDSFVAASDGQGGVAITVVAGGAPSIHPFVAAMAGLGAAAGTSHIPAEVRSDHRPALLAPRALTA
;
A
#
# COMPACT_ATOMS: atom_id res chain seq x y z
N GLY A 1 22.66 12.69 24.04
CA GLY A 1 21.88 11.47 23.86
C GLY A 1 22.16 10.48 24.98
N LEU A 2 21.23 9.57 25.23
CA LEU A 2 21.30 8.46 26.19
C LEU A 2 21.41 7.13 25.42
N VAL A 3 22.31 6.24 25.84
CA VAL A 3 22.37 4.88 25.32
C VAL A 3 22.13 3.92 26.48
N ASN A 4 21.10 3.07 26.36
CA ASN A 4 20.77 2.04 27.34
C ASN A 4 20.92 0.65 26.74
N ALA A 5 21.74 -0.18 27.38
CA ALA A 5 21.84 -1.62 27.14
C ALA A 5 21.51 -2.46 28.39
N GLY A 6 21.19 -1.80 29.52
CA GLY A 6 20.85 -2.44 30.79
C GLY A 6 19.41 -2.16 31.19
N LYS A 7 19.15 -2.04 32.50
CA LYS A 7 17.83 -1.68 33.04
C LYS A 7 17.86 -0.28 33.63
N ILE A 8 16.95 0.58 33.17
CA ILE A 8 16.61 1.85 33.80
C ILE A 8 15.19 1.72 34.37
N ALA A 9 15.00 2.10 35.63
CA ALA A 9 13.70 2.07 36.29
C ALA A 9 13.41 3.40 36.98
N GLY A 10 12.19 3.92 36.78
CA GLY A 10 11.68 5.07 37.49
C GLY A 10 11.41 4.72 38.96
N GLY A 11 11.52 5.71 39.84
CA GLY A 11 11.25 5.52 41.25
C GLY A 11 9.79 5.11 41.48
N ALA A 12 9.57 4.03 42.22
CA ALA A 12 8.24 3.71 42.76
C ALA A 12 7.87 4.73 43.84
N SER A 13 6.59 5.00 43.98
CA SER A 13 6.10 6.06 44.85
C SER A 13 5.52 5.55 46.18
N GLY A 14 5.34 6.48 47.12
CA GLY A 14 4.83 6.19 48.46
C GLY A 14 3.30 6.06 48.52
N TYR A 15 2.84 5.29 49.50
CA TYR A 15 1.42 5.18 49.87
C TYR A 15 0.87 6.50 50.42
N GLY A 16 -0.43 6.70 50.26
CA GLY A 16 -1.13 7.81 50.90
C GLY A 16 -1.01 7.78 52.42
N GLY A 17 -0.85 8.95 53.04
CA GLY A 17 -0.84 9.10 54.49
C GLY A 17 -2.24 9.02 55.12
N SER A 18 -2.31 8.69 56.41
CA SER A 18 -3.55 8.69 57.19
C SER A 18 -3.73 10.01 57.95
N GLU A 19 -4.86 10.70 57.77
CA GLU A 19 -5.40 11.58 58.81
C GLU A 19 -6.34 10.75 59.69
N GLY A 20 -5.96 10.59 60.96
CA GLY A 20 -6.77 10.07 62.08
C GLY A 20 -7.76 8.93 61.78
N TYR A 21 -7.43 7.70 62.18
CA TYR A 21 -8.30 6.51 62.05
C TYR A 21 -9.70 6.61 62.71
N PHE A 22 -10.00 7.67 63.46
CA PHE A 22 -11.14 7.74 64.39
C PHE A 22 -11.95 9.03 64.36
N GLU A 23 -11.64 9.99 63.49
CA GLU A 23 -12.48 11.18 63.31
C GLU A 23 -13.46 10.91 62.16
N SER A 24 -14.75 11.17 62.40
CA SER A 24 -15.85 10.89 61.47
C SER A 24 -15.73 11.60 60.13
N ASP A 25 -14.77 12.52 59.98
CA ASP A 25 -14.66 13.44 58.86
C ASP A 25 -13.33 13.25 58.07
N GLY A 26 -12.56 12.21 58.38
CA GLY A 26 -11.22 11.98 57.83
C GLY A 26 -11.21 11.59 56.34
N ARG A 27 -10.36 12.25 55.53
CA ARG A 27 -10.08 11.89 54.14
C ARG A 27 -8.77 11.12 54.03
N GLY A 28 -8.75 10.07 53.21
CA GLY A 28 -7.54 9.28 52.97
C GLY A 28 -6.54 10.08 52.13
N GLY A 29 -5.27 10.06 52.50
CA GLY A 29 -4.21 10.66 51.69
C GLY A 29 -4.10 10.01 50.32
N ALA A 30 -3.85 10.81 49.28
CA ALA A 30 -3.60 10.29 47.95
C ALA A 30 -2.23 9.59 47.87
N GLY A 31 -2.14 8.54 47.07
CA GLY A 31 -0.87 7.91 46.72
C GLY A 31 -0.01 8.85 45.87
N ALA A 32 1.31 8.76 46.00
CA ALA A 32 2.22 9.57 45.21
C ALA A 32 2.36 9.04 43.77
N ALA A 33 2.74 9.90 42.83
CA ALA A 33 2.98 9.49 41.44
C ALA A 33 4.33 8.78 41.27
N GLY A 34 4.37 7.74 40.44
CA GLY A 34 5.59 7.04 40.03
C GLY A 34 6.47 7.91 39.12
N GLY A 35 7.79 7.80 39.28
CA GLY A 35 8.75 8.52 38.45
C GLY A 35 8.84 7.96 37.04
N ALA A 36 9.11 8.79 36.04
CA ALA A 36 9.43 8.28 34.70
C ALA A 36 10.76 7.48 34.72
N GLY A 37 10.88 6.47 33.86
CA GLY A 37 12.14 5.75 33.70
C GLY A 37 13.24 6.66 33.18
N VAL A 38 12.95 7.39 32.11
CA VAL A 38 13.79 8.47 31.56
C VAL A 38 12.94 9.72 31.36
N ARG A 39 13.43 10.88 31.79
CA ARG A 39 12.79 12.18 31.56
C ARG A 39 13.76 13.20 30.98
N LEU A 40 13.50 13.67 29.76
CA LEU A 40 14.31 14.68 29.07
C LEU A 40 13.50 15.96 28.83
N ILE A 41 13.84 17.02 29.57
CA ILE A 41 13.12 18.31 29.50
C ILE A 41 13.58 19.13 28.28
N ALA A 42 14.89 19.20 28.03
CA ALA A 42 15.44 19.91 26.89
C ALA A 42 15.41 19.09 25.58
N GLY A 43 14.74 17.93 25.59
CA GLY A 43 14.76 16.95 24.50
C GLY A 43 16.06 16.15 24.41
N GLY A 44 16.24 15.44 23.31
CA GLY A 44 17.46 14.70 22.96
C GLY A 44 17.22 13.26 22.52
N ASP A 45 18.30 12.59 22.12
CA ASP A 45 18.21 11.26 21.50
C ASP A 45 18.41 10.14 22.50
N ILE A 46 17.63 9.06 22.38
CA ILE A 46 17.69 7.86 23.20
C ILE A 46 17.84 6.64 22.30
N LEU A 47 18.85 5.82 22.55
CA LEU A 47 18.97 4.47 21.99
C LEU A 47 18.76 3.46 23.09
N ASN A 48 17.68 2.68 23.02
CA ASN A 48 17.37 1.61 23.96
C ASN A 48 17.52 0.23 23.30
N THR A 49 18.44 -0.57 23.83
CA THR A 49 18.57 -2.02 23.52
C THR A 49 18.28 -2.90 24.74
N GLY A 50 18.16 -2.28 25.93
CA GLY A 50 17.82 -2.95 27.19
C GLY A 50 16.36 -2.72 27.60
N THR A 51 16.14 -2.53 28.91
CA THR A 51 14.82 -2.25 29.48
C THR A 51 14.76 -0.84 30.07
N VAL A 52 13.70 -0.10 29.74
CA VAL A 52 13.32 1.14 30.43
C VAL A 52 11.93 0.94 31.02
N GLN A 53 11.77 1.22 32.32
CA GLN A 53 10.51 1.01 33.03
C GLN A 53 10.11 2.25 33.83
N GLY A 54 8.87 2.71 33.70
CA GLY A 54 8.27 3.72 34.55
C GLY A 54 7.96 3.19 35.96
N GLY A 55 8.02 4.07 36.94
CA GLY A 55 7.71 3.78 38.34
C GLY A 55 6.21 3.54 38.55
N GLN A 56 5.88 2.65 39.48
CA GLN A 56 4.50 2.40 39.87
C GLN A 56 3.93 3.58 40.68
N GLY A 57 2.65 3.87 40.48
CA GLY A 57 1.89 4.79 41.30
C GLY A 57 1.56 4.22 42.69
N GLY A 58 1.42 5.09 43.67
CA GLY A 58 1.26 4.72 45.07
C GLY A 58 -0.21 4.45 45.38
N GLN A 59 -0.52 3.53 46.29
CA GLN A 59 -1.93 3.32 46.63
C GLN A 59 -2.44 4.46 47.52
N GLY A 60 -3.70 4.84 47.32
CA GLY A 60 -4.39 5.77 48.21
C GLY A 60 -4.69 5.12 49.57
N HIS A 61 -4.75 5.94 50.61
CA HIS A 61 -4.99 5.46 51.97
C HIS A 61 -6.48 5.19 52.23
N TYR A 62 -6.78 4.25 53.10
CA TYR A 62 -8.14 4.05 53.62
C TYR A 62 -8.58 5.23 54.50
N ALA A 63 -9.82 5.66 54.45
CA ALA A 63 -10.36 6.54 55.50
C ALA A 63 -11.84 6.33 55.72
N TYR A 64 -12.37 6.78 56.86
CA TYR A 64 -13.75 6.50 57.22
C TYR A 64 -14.71 7.02 56.13
N ASP A 65 -14.65 8.30 55.76
CA ASP A 65 -15.61 8.87 54.80
C ASP A 65 -15.25 8.65 53.33
N SER A 66 -14.02 8.97 52.96
CA SER A 66 -13.53 8.83 51.59
C SER A 66 -12.06 8.41 51.57
N GLY A 67 -11.76 7.25 50.98
CA GLY A 67 -10.38 6.85 50.74
C GLY A 67 -9.65 7.80 49.80
N GLY A 68 -8.33 7.77 49.84
CA GLY A 68 -7.48 8.61 49.00
C GLY A 68 -7.37 8.09 47.57
N HIS A 69 -7.13 8.97 46.62
CA HIS A 69 -6.87 8.58 45.23
C HIS A 69 -5.57 7.78 45.11
N GLY A 70 -5.53 6.84 44.16
CA GLY A 70 -4.26 6.25 43.77
C GLY A 70 -3.39 7.27 43.04
N GLY A 71 -2.07 7.16 43.17
CA GLY A 71 -1.12 7.98 42.42
C GLY A 71 -0.89 7.45 41.03
N ASP A 72 -0.55 8.33 40.08
CA ASP A 72 -0.34 7.93 38.69
C ASP A 72 0.94 7.10 38.50
N GLY A 73 0.93 6.21 37.52
CA GLY A 73 2.13 5.50 37.05
C GLY A 73 3.03 6.42 36.21
N GLY A 74 4.34 6.25 36.34
CA GLY A 74 5.32 6.99 35.55
C GLY A 74 5.44 6.45 34.12
N ALA A 75 5.72 7.32 33.15
CA ALA A 75 6.02 6.88 31.79
C ALA A 75 7.35 6.10 31.72
N GLY A 76 7.50 5.19 30.77
CA GLY A 76 8.81 4.60 30.48
C GLY A 76 9.80 5.68 30.06
N ILE A 77 9.46 6.44 29.02
CA ILE A 77 10.20 7.61 28.56
C ILE A 77 9.27 8.82 28.47
N PHE A 78 9.74 9.97 28.94
CA PHE A 78 9.04 11.25 28.89
C PHE A 78 9.93 12.33 28.23
N LEU A 79 9.55 12.83 27.06
CA LEU A 79 10.25 13.94 26.37
C LEU A 79 9.38 15.19 26.38
N VAL A 80 9.94 16.37 26.66
CA VAL A 80 9.19 17.65 26.64
C VAL A 80 9.41 18.45 25.35
N ALA A 81 10.67 18.66 24.95
CA ALA A 81 11.05 19.62 23.91
C ALA A 81 11.50 18.96 22.57
N GLY A 82 11.04 17.73 22.30
CA GLY A 82 11.40 16.97 21.09
C GLY A 82 12.57 15.99 21.27
N GLY A 83 13.01 15.38 20.17
CA GLY A 83 14.15 14.44 20.14
C GLY A 83 13.84 13.14 19.41
N ALA A 84 14.74 12.16 19.51
CA ALA A 84 14.56 10.85 18.89
C ALA A 84 14.61 9.72 19.92
N VAL A 85 13.79 8.68 19.72
CA VAL A 85 13.87 7.42 20.47
C VAL A 85 14.02 6.28 19.48
N VAL A 86 15.12 5.53 19.58
CA VAL A 86 15.32 4.28 18.86
C VAL A 86 15.21 3.14 19.87
N ASN A 87 14.16 2.34 19.75
CA ASN A 87 13.92 1.20 20.63
C ASN A 87 14.13 -0.12 19.89
N ARG A 88 15.03 -0.96 20.41
CA ARG A 88 15.24 -2.36 20.04
C ARG A 88 15.07 -3.31 21.24
N GLY A 89 14.74 -2.77 22.40
CA GLY A 89 14.51 -3.53 23.63
C GLY A 89 13.08 -3.36 24.14
N LEU A 90 12.92 -3.31 25.46
CA LEU A 90 11.65 -3.09 26.13
C LEU A 90 11.58 -1.66 26.69
N ILE A 91 10.49 -0.95 26.40
CA ILE A 91 10.09 0.27 27.11
C ILE A 91 8.71 0.01 27.72
N ALA A 92 8.54 0.25 29.02
CA ALA A 92 7.29 0.01 29.72
C ALA A 92 6.89 1.19 30.61
N GLY A 93 5.62 1.59 30.57
CA GLY A 93 5.02 2.46 31.57
C GLY A 93 4.79 1.75 32.91
N GLY A 94 4.74 2.52 34.00
CA GLY A 94 4.32 2.05 35.31
C GLY A 94 2.79 2.02 35.42
N ALA A 95 2.23 1.13 36.24
CA ALA A 95 0.79 1.12 36.48
C ALA A 95 0.40 2.22 37.51
N GLY A 96 -0.84 2.68 37.41
CA GLY A 96 -1.44 3.53 38.41
C GLY A 96 -1.63 2.79 39.74
N GLY A 97 -1.53 3.53 40.83
CA GLY A 97 -1.84 3.04 42.16
C GLY A 97 -3.33 2.82 42.34
N GLN A 98 -3.71 1.84 43.17
CA GLN A 98 -5.11 1.63 43.53
C GLN A 98 -5.62 2.75 44.44
N GLY A 99 -6.88 3.16 44.29
CA GLY A 99 -7.50 4.07 45.25
C GLY A 99 -7.78 3.38 46.59
N GLY A 100 -7.76 4.15 47.67
CA GLY A 100 -8.10 3.68 49.01
C GLY A 100 -9.60 3.45 49.16
N ALA A 101 -9.98 2.48 50.00
CA ALA A 101 -11.37 2.23 50.35
C ALA A 101 -11.87 3.15 51.47
N ASN A 102 -13.19 3.25 51.62
CA ASN A 102 -13.83 3.79 52.82
C ASN A 102 -14.53 2.72 53.68
N HIS A 103 -15.12 3.11 54.81
CA HIS A 103 -15.79 2.16 55.74
C HIS A 103 -16.92 1.35 55.12
N ARG A 104 -17.44 1.78 53.95
CA ARG A 104 -18.48 1.08 53.18
C ARG A 104 -17.90 0.30 52.00
N HIS A 105 -16.58 0.06 51.98
CA HIS A 105 -15.85 -0.58 50.89
C HIS A 105 -16.01 0.11 49.53
N ARG A 106 -16.25 1.42 49.51
CA ARG A 106 -16.22 2.21 48.27
C ARG A 106 -14.80 2.72 48.05
N TYR A 107 -14.23 2.38 46.90
CA TYR A 107 -12.87 2.75 46.53
C TYR A 107 -12.85 4.10 45.83
N ALA A 108 -11.86 4.92 46.18
CA ALA A 108 -11.52 6.08 45.39
C ALA A 108 -10.99 5.65 44.00
N PRO A 109 -11.01 6.56 43.01
CA PRO A 109 -10.36 6.34 41.72
C PRO A 109 -8.89 5.90 41.87
N SER A 110 -8.49 4.92 41.06
CA SER A 110 -7.07 4.59 40.84
C SER A 110 -6.35 5.74 40.13
N GLY A 111 -5.03 5.77 40.27
CA GLY A 111 -4.19 6.63 39.46
C GLY A 111 -4.23 6.20 37.99
N ALA A 112 -3.90 7.13 37.11
CA ALA A 112 -3.74 6.85 35.69
C ALA A 112 -2.50 5.98 35.46
N ASP A 113 -2.54 5.14 34.44
CA ASP A 113 -1.37 4.38 34.04
C ASP A 113 -0.38 5.22 33.23
N GLY A 114 0.91 4.92 33.41
CA GLY A 114 1.97 5.50 32.63
C GLY A 114 1.99 4.95 31.20
N ALA A 115 2.27 5.84 30.25
CA ALA A 115 2.53 5.43 28.87
C ALA A 115 3.91 4.75 28.75
N GLY A 116 4.10 3.93 27.71
CA GLY A 116 5.45 3.47 27.36
C GLY A 116 6.35 4.66 27.02
N ILE A 117 5.90 5.49 26.05
CA ILE A 117 6.54 6.75 25.69
C ILE A 117 5.50 7.87 25.69
N TYR A 118 5.83 8.99 26.33
CA TYR A 118 5.10 10.25 26.24
C TYR A 118 5.97 11.32 25.59
N ALA A 119 5.56 11.81 24.43
CA ALA A 119 6.14 12.98 23.76
C ALA A 119 5.26 14.20 24.01
N GLY A 120 5.80 15.16 24.74
CA GLY A 120 5.13 16.42 25.06
C GLY A 120 5.10 17.39 23.89
N PRO A 121 4.28 18.45 23.97
CA PRO A 121 4.00 19.36 22.85
C PRO A 121 5.14 20.36 22.56
N GLY A 122 6.24 20.34 23.30
CA GLY A 122 7.30 21.36 23.23
C GLY A 122 8.24 21.20 22.04
N GLY A 123 8.14 20.12 21.26
CA GLY A 123 8.91 19.88 20.05
C GLY A 123 8.58 18.54 19.42
N ALA A 124 8.90 18.36 18.14
CA ALA A 124 8.65 17.12 17.42
C ALA A 124 9.55 15.97 17.94
N VAL A 125 8.95 14.79 18.12
CA VAL A 125 9.63 13.56 18.49
C VAL A 125 9.52 12.52 17.38
N THR A 126 10.64 11.87 17.07
CA THR A 126 10.65 10.68 16.22
C THR A 126 10.89 9.43 17.06
N VAL A 127 9.94 8.50 17.09
CA VAL A 127 10.09 7.19 17.72
C VAL A 127 10.29 6.14 16.63
N THR A 128 11.46 5.52 16.57
CA THR A 128 11.73 4.33 15.75
C THR A 128 11.70 3.10 16.63
N ASN A 129 10.82 2.15 16.34
CA ASN A 129 10.65 0.95 17.15
C ASN A 129 10.86 -0.31 16.32
N ALA A 130 11.73 -1.20 16.81
CA ALA A 130 11.89 -2.60 16.41
C ALA A 130 11.76 -3.57 17.59
N GLY A 131 11.52 -3.04 18.80
CA GLY A 131 11.31 -3.81 20.03
C GLY A 131 9.86 -3.72 20.53
N THR A 132 9.69 -3.84 21.84
CA THR A 132 8.38 -3.78 22.49
C THR A 132 8.22 -2.48 23.27
N ILE A 133 7.12 -1.77 23.04
CA ILE A 133 6.70 -0.62 23.85
C ILE A 133 5.37 -0.97 24.52
N VAL A 134 5.35 -0.91 25.84
CA VAL A 134 4.20 -1.28 26.67
C VAL A 134 3.72 -0.05 27.41
N GLY A 135 2.45 0.29 27.23
CA GLY A 135 1.69 1.04 28.21
C GLY A 135 0.55 0.17 28.71
N GLN A 136 0.06 0.43 29.91
CA GLN A 136 -1.13 -0.30 30.38
C GLN A 136 -2.37 0.10 29.56
N VAL A 137 -2.46 1.39 29.20
CA VAL A 137 -3.49 1.93 28.31
C VAL A 137 -2.89 2.38 26.98
N ASN A 138 -1.91 3.29 27.00
CA ASN A 138 -1.30 3.85 25.81
C ASN A 138 0.19 3.50 25.72
N SER A 139 0.61 2.79 24.67
CA SER A 139 2.03 2.49 24.45
C SER A 139 2.83 3.73 24.08
N VAL A 140 2.28 4.58 23.23
CA VAL A 140 2.91 5.82 22.78
C VAL A 140 1.85 6.94 22.76
N VAL A 141 2.21 8.11 23.29
CA VAL A 141 1.37 9.30 23.24
C VAL A 141 2.16 10.44 22.63
N PHE A 142 1.69 10.94 21.49
CA PHE A 142 2.19 12.12 20.80
C PHE A 142 1.28 13.32 21.04
N ALA A 143 1.91 14.49 21.14
CA ALA A 143 1.22 15.75 21.45
C ALA A 143 1.53 16.86 20.44
N SER A 144 2.29 16.56 19.38
CA SER A 144 2.61 17.47 18.29
C SER A 144 2.30 16.84 16.93
N SER A 145 1.80 17.63 15.99
CA SER A 145 1.61 17.20 14.60
C SER A 145 2.92 16.96 13.84
N GLY A 146 4.05 17.37 14.42
CA GLY A 146 5.39 17.03 13.92
C GLY A 146 5.92 15.68 14.41
N ASP A 147 5.23 15.02 15.35
CA ASP A 147 5.68 13.73 15.89
C ASP A 147 5.59 12.63 14.82
N THR A 148 6.52 11.68 14.87
CA THR A 148 6.60 10.58 13.89
C THR A 148 6.85 9.26 14.60
N LEU A 149 6.01 8.27 14.32
CA LEU A 149 6.24 6.88 14.70
C LEU A 149 6.72 6.11 13.47
N ILE A 150 7.93 5.57 13.54
CA ILE A 150 8.50 4.65 12.57
C ILE A 150 8.45 3.25 13.19
N ALA A 151 7.53 2.42 12.70
CA ALA A 151 7.44 1.02 13.07
C ALA A 151 8.24 0.16 12.08
N GLU A 152 9.31 -0.45 12.57
CA GLU A 152 10.09 -1.44 11.81
C GLU A 152 9.46 -2.83 11.95
N ALA A 153 9.88 -3.78 11.10
CA ALA A 153 9.42 -5.17 11.21
C ALA A 153 9.76 -5.75 12.59
N GLY A 154 8.79 -6.39 13.24
CA GLY A 154 8.91 -6.94 14.59
C GLY A 154 8.47 -5.98 15.71
N ALA A 155 8.13 -4.72 15.39
CA ALA A 155 7.68 -3.76 16.38
C ALA A 155 6.37 -4.18 17.08
N GLN A 156 6.39 -4.19 18.41
CA GLN A 156 5.23 -4.51 19.22
C GLN A 156 4.81 -3.33 20.09
N PHE A 157 3.51 -3.04 20.08
CA PHE A 157 2.89 -2.00 20.89
C PHE A 157 1.77 -2.62 21.72
N VAL A 158 1.99 -2.70 23.03
CA VAL A 158 0.97 -3.15 23.99
C VAL A 158 0.34 -1.90 24.59
N GLY A 159 -0.94 -1.69 24.32
CA GLY A 159 -1.63 -0.41 24.54
C GLY A 159 -1.67 0.46 23.28
N ALA A 160 -2.61 1.40 23.23
CA ALA A 160 -2.87 2.22 22.05
C ALA A 160 -1.75 3.23 21.76
N VAL A 161 -1.52 3.48 20.48
CA VAL A 161 -0.68 4.58 19.98
C VAL A 161 -1.59 5.77 19.68
N ILE A 162 -1.31 6.91 20.30
CA ILE A 162 -2.03 8.16 20.08
C ILE A 162 -1.15 9.10 19.25
N GLY A 163 -1.55 9.39 18.02
CA GLY A 163 -0.72 10.04 17.01
C GLY A 163 -0.61 11.56 17.11
N GLY A 164 -1.52 12.25 17.81
CA GLY A 164 -1.44 13.71 18.04
C GLY A 164 -1.44 14.58 16.76
N GLY A 165 -1.91 14.04 15.63
CA GLY A 165 -1.82 14.66 14.31
C GLY A 165 -0.52 14.36 13.54
N GLY A 166 0.40 13.61 14.14
CA GLY A 166 1.70 13.25 13.57
C GLY A 166 1.65 12.22 12.43
N ALA A 167 2.79 11.57 12.19
CA ALA A 167 2.97 10.58 11.13
C ALA A 167 3.11 9.15 11.67
N LEU A 168 2.43 8.20 11.03
CA LEU A 168 2.67 6.77 11.18
C LEU A 168 3.38 6.23 9.94
N VAL A 169 4.60 5.76 10.11
CA VAL A 169 5.44 5.18 9.06
C VAL A 169 5.62 3.69 9.34
N LEU A 170 5.13 2.85 8.45
CA LEU A 170 5.45 1.42 8.41
C LEU A 170 6.70 1.26 7.54
N ALA A 171 7.88 1.32 8.16
CA ALA A 171 9.15 1.36 7.43
C ALA A 171 9.48 0.04 6.72
N GLY A 172 8.90 -1.06 7.19
CA GLY A 172 9.09 -2.39 6.62
C GLY A 172 8.02 -3.38 7.08
N GLY A 173 8.31 -4.66 6.84
CA GLY A 173 7.46 -5.76 7.27
C GLY A 173 6.20 -5.93 6.43
N THR A 174 5.41 -6.94 6.83
CA THR A 174 4.18 -7.36 6.19
C THR A 174 3.06 -7.49 7.23
N GLY A 175 1.83 -7.23 6.80
CA GLY A 175 0.70 -7.31 7.71
C GLY A 175 -0.61 -6.78 7.15
N VAL A 176 -1.57 -6.61 8.04
CA VAL A 176 -2.90 -6.07 7.77
C VAL A 176 -3.09 -4.77 8.55
N LEU A 177 -3.50 -3.73 7.82
CA LEU A 177 -3.92 -2.43 8.32
C LEU A 177 -5.45 -2.33 8.19
N THR A 178 -6.10 -1.89 9.26
CA THR A 178 -7.54 -1.51 9.25
C THR A 178 -7.73 -0.16 9.91
N GLY A 179 -8.80 0.57 9.54
CA GLY A 179 -9.17 1.83 10.18
C GLY A 179 -8.19 2.99 9.92
N LEU A 180 -7.42 2.93 8.83
CA LEU A 180 -6.58 4.06 8.42
C LEU A 180 -7.42 5.33 8.25
N GLY A 181 -6.88 6.44 8.75
CA GLY A 181 -7.52 7.75 8.78
C GLY A 181 -8.31 8.04 10.08
N GLY A 182 -8.53 7.04 10.93
CA GLY A 182 -9.19 7.18 12.22
C GLY A 182 -8.53 6.37 13.32
N ALA A 183 -9.34 5.62 14.08
CA ALA A 183 -8.85 4.58 14.98
C ALA A 183 -8.69 3.28 14.19
N GLY A 184 -7.50 2.68 14.24
CA GLY A 184 -7.13 1.55 13.41
C GLY A 184 -6.28 0.51 14.13
N GLN A 185 -6.01 -0.58 13.43
CA GLN A 185 -5.22 -1.71 13.93
C GLN A 185 -4.17 -2.11 12.91
N LEU A 186 -3.00 -2.49 13.43
CA LEU A 186 -1.93 -3.18 12.72
C LEU A 186 -1.84 -4.61 13.27
N SER A 187 -1.72 -5.58 12.39
CA SER A 187 -1.44 -6.98 12.74
C SER A 187 -0.49 -7.61 11.72
N GLY A 188 0.33 -8.57 12.15
CA GLY A 188 1.42 -9.14 11.34
C GLY A 188 2.78 -8.81 11.97
N ASP A 189 3.74 -8.37 11.15
CA ASP A 189 5.09 -8.02 11.62
C ASP A 189 5.10 -6.82 12.57
N VAL A 190 4.11 -5.94 12.47
CA VAL A 190 3.85 -4.88 13.46
C VAL A 190 2.47 -5.12 14.08
N THR A 191 2.39 -5.05 15.40
CA THR A 191 1.12 -5.14 16.14
C THR A 191 0.89 -3.87 16.94
N ALA A 192 -0.19 -3.15 16.65
CA ALA A 192 -0.58 -1.95 17.36
C ALA A 192 -2.06 -1.61 17.16
N ALA A 193 -2.70 -1.11 18.22
CA ALA A 193 -3.86 -0.24 18.07
C ALA A 193 -3.38 1.20 17.91
N PHE A 194 -3.96 1.98 16.99
CA PHE A 194 -3.58 3.37 16.80
C PHE A 194 -4.76 4.30 16.58
N SER A 195 -4.57 5.59 16.79
CA SER A 195 -5.54 6.63 16.43
C SER A 195 -4.88 8.00 16.28
N GLY A 196 -5.56 8.92 15.60
CA GLY A 196 -5.22 10.34 15.63
C GLY A 196 -3.95 10.73 14.88
N PHE A 197 -3.56 9.97 13.86
CA PHE A 197 -2.48 10.35 12.94
C PHE A 197 -3.01 11.26 11.81
N GLY A 198 -2.20 12.23 11.40
CA GLY A 198 -2.45 13.11 10.26
C GLY A 198 -1.89 12.56 8.96
N SER A 199 -0.85 11.73 9.02
CA SER A 199 -0.26 11.10 7.84
C SER A 199 0.11 9.64 8.07
N TYR A 200 0.04 8.87 6.99
CA TYR A 200 0.32 7.45 6.95
C TYR A 200 1.29 7.16 5.81
N GLU A 201 2.32 6.38 6.09
CA GLU A 201 3.31 5.98 5.09
C GLU A 201 3.53 4.47 5.10
N ILE A 202 3.40 3.86 3.93
CA ILE A 202 3.86 2.50 3.66
C ILE A 202 5.24 2.64 3.02
N GLY A 203 6.30 2.48 3.82
CA GLY A 203 7.68 2.70 3.37
C GLY A 203 8.15 1.68 2.34
N GLY A 204 9.21 1.97 1.59
CA GLY A 204 9.70 1.14 0.47
C GLY A 204 9.95 -0.34 0.75
N GLY A 205 10.28 -0.70 2.00
CA GLY A 205 10.46 -2.09 2.43
C GLY A 205 9.18 -2.82 2.85
N ALA A 206 8.05 -2.11 2.93
CA ALA A 206 6.82 -2.56 3.57
C ALA A 206 5.80 -3.10 2.56
N ARG A 207 5.03 -4.13 2.96
CA ARG A 207 3.96 -4.73 2.16
C ARG A 207 2.72 -4.97 3.03
N TRP A 208 1.74 -4.07 2.94
CA TRP A 208 0.60 -4.07 3.85
C TRP A 208 -0.73 -4.22 3.11
N SER A 209 -1.60 -5.07 3.64
CA SER A 209 -2.98 -5.21 3.16
C SER A 209 -3.88 -4.25 3.92
N LEU A 210 -4.56 -3.36 3.20
CA LEU A 210 -5.62 -2.52 3.72
C LEU A 210 -6.92 -3.32 3.65
N SER A 211 -7.44 -3.70 4.81
CA SER A 211 -8.69 -4.46 4.93
C SER A 211 -9.73 -3.69 5.76
N GLY A 212 -10.98 -4.16 5.76
CA GLY A 212 -12.08 -3.45 6.39
C GLY A 212 -12.28 -2.05 5.76
N THR A 213 -12.72 -1.09 6.56
CA THR A 213 -12.93 0.30 6.12
C THR A 213 -11.71 1.14 6.44
N ASN A 214 -11.18 1.84 5.42
CA ASN A 214 -10.10 2.81 5.54
C ASN A 214 -10.59 4.11 4.91
N ALA A 215 -10.53 5.22 5.65
CA ALA A 215 -11.13 6.48 5.22
C ALA A 215 -10.25 7.65 5.67
N LEU A 216 -9.57 8.28 4.72
CA LEU A 216 -8.79 9.50 4.98
C LEU A 216 -9.73 10.70 5.18
N ALA A 217 -9.60 11.37 6.32
CA ALA A 217 -10.26 12.64 6.60
C ALA A 217 -9.58 13.81 5.86
N ALA A 218 -10.27 14.95 5.79
CA ALA A 218 -9.73 16.15 5.15
C ALA A 218 -8.38 16.55 5.76
N GLY A 219 -7.39 16.84 4.91
CA GLY A 219 -6.03 17.19 5.32
C GLY A 219 -5.14 16.00 5.68
N GLN A 220 -5.67 14.77 5.73
CA GLN A 220 -4.84 13.59 5.92
C GLN A 220 -4.16 13.15 4.63
N ARG A 221 -3.05 12.42 4.78
CA ARG A 221 -2.26 11.91 3.65
C ARG A 221 -1.91 10.45 3.80
N LEU A 222 -1.99 9.71 2.68
CA LEU A 222 -1.37 8.40 2.51
C LEU A 222 -0.24 8.49 1.48
N THR A 223 0.96 8.09 1.88
CA THR A 223 2.11 7.90 0.99
C THR A 223 2.42 6.41 0.88
N VAL A 224 2.55 5.90 -0.34
CA VAL A 224 2.89 4.51 -0.65
C VAL A 224 4.22 4.49 -1.40
N ASP A 225 5.29 4.15 -0.70
CA ASP A 225 6.62 3.91 -1.26
C ASP A 225 6.94 2.42 -1.39
N GLY A 226 6.33 1.58 -0.54
CA GLY A 226 6.32 0.12 -0.65
C GLY A 226 5.11 -0.40 -1.41
N VAL A 227 4.44 -1.42 -0.86
CA VAL A 227 3.23 -2.00 -1.45
C VAL A 227 2.05 -1.88 -0.50
N ALA A 228 0.99 -1.21 -0.94
CA ALA A 228 -0.30 -1.16 -0.27
C ALA A 228 -1.33 -1.95 -1.10
N THR A 229 -1.87 -3.04 -0.55
CA THR A 229 -2.91 -3.85 -1.21
C THR A 229 -4.26 -3.58 -0.57
N VAL A 230 -5.13 -2.86 -1.27
CA VAL A 230 -6.52 -2.62 -0.90
C VAL A 230 -7.34 -3.86 -1.23
N GLY A 231 -7.67 -4.64 -0.19
CA GLY A 231 -8.65 -5.74 -0.24
C GLY A 231 -9.96 -5.41 0.48
N GLY A 232 -10.00 -4.32 1.25
CA GLY A 232 -11.20 -3.72 1.84
C GLY A 232 -11.66 -2.48 1.07
N ALA A 233 -12.23 -1.52 1.77
CA ALA A 233 -12.55 -0.19 1.24
C ALA A 233 -11.43 0.81 1.55
N LEU A 234 -11.12 1.65 0.57
CA LEU A 234 -10.30 2.85 0.72
C LEU A 234 -11.09 4.04 0.18
N ALA A 235 -11.40 4.98 1.07
CA ALA A 235 -12.08 6.22 0.73
C ALA A 235 -11.28 7.42 1.22
N GLU A 236 -11.57 8.58 0.66
CA GLU A 236 -10.93 9.82 1.03
C GLU A 236 -11.92 10.99 0.95
N ALA A 237 -11.84 11.86 1.95
CA ALA A 237 -12.58 13.10 1.96
C ALA A 237 -11.95 14.12 1.00
N ALA A 238 -12.71 15.16 0.67
CA ALA A 238 -12.15 16.32 -0.02
C ALA A 238 -10.92 16.86 0.73
N ALA A 239 -9.88 17.24 -0.02
CA ALA A 239 -8.57 17.69 0.48
C ALA A 239 -7.70 16.64 1.20
N ALA A 240 -8.12 15.36 1.26
CA ALA A 240 -7.19 14.27 1.52
C ALA A 240 -6.30 14.03 0.28
N THR A 241 -5.10 13.50 0.49
CA THR A 241 -4.15 13.23 -0.62
C THR A 241 -3.59 11.82 -0.56
N ILE A 242 -3.50 11.19 -1.73
CA ILE A 242 -2.83 9.90 -1.90
C ILE A 242 -1.62 10.12 -2.81
N THR A 243 -0.47 9.61 -2.40
CA THR A 243 0.76 9.64 -3.21
C THR A 243 1.33 8.25 -3.33
N VAL A 244 1.52 7.79 -4.56
CA VAL A 244 2.29 6.58 -4.86
C VAL A 244 3.66 7.04 -5.33
N ALA A 245 4.71 6.80 -4.53
CA ALA A 245 6.07 7.18 -4.88
C ALA A 245 6.64 6.29 -6.00
N ALA A 246 7.79 6.66 -6.58
CA ALA A 246 8.33 5.98 -7.76
C ALA A 246 8.62 4.48 -7.57
N GLY A 247 8.98 4.05 -6.35
CA GLY A 247 9.13 2.63 -5.99
C GLY A 247 7.85 1.95 -5.51
N GLY A 248 6.78 2.72 -5.34
CA GLY A 248 5.56 2.30 -4.68
C GLY A 248 4.53 1.67 -5.61
N ALA A 249 3.72 0.79 -5.03
CA ALA A 249 2.56 0.19 -5.70
C ALA A 249 1.32 0.25 -4.80
N LEU A 250 0.29 0.94 -5.27
CA LEU A 250 -1.06 0.89 -4.70
C LEU A 250 -1.91 -0.08 -5.53
N LYS A 251 -2.33 -1.18 -4.91
CA LYS A 251 -3.01 -2.28 -5.58
C LYS A 251 -4.45 -2.40 -5.09
N PHE A 252 -5.40 -2.47 -6.00
CA PHE A 252 -6.79 -2.77 -5.75
C PHE A 252 -7.05 -4.21 -6.22
N VAL A 253 -7.27 -5.13 -5.28
CA VAL A 253 -7.28 -6.57 -5.57
C VAL A 253 -8.53 -7.23 -4.99
N GLY A 254 -9.41 -7.69 -5.87
CA GLY A 254 -10.70 -8.24 -5.46
C GLY A 254 -11.54 -7.25 -4.63
N GLY A 255 -12.71 -7.68 -4.16
CA GLY A 255 -13.56 -6.84 -3.31
C GLY A 255 -14.48 -5.88 -4.07
N PRO A 256 -15.19 -4.99 -3.36
CA PRO A 256 -16.17 -4.09 -3.96
C PRO A 256 -15.50 -3.02 -4.82
N ALA A 257 -16.25 -2.48 -5.79
CA ALA A 257 -15.81 -1.33 -6.57
C ALA A 257 -15.35 -0.19 -5.65
N GLN A 258 -14.21 0.41 -5.99
CA GLN A 258 -13.63 1.54 -5.28
C GLN A 258 -13.78 2.81 -6.10
N SER A 259 -13.89 3.95 -5.43
CA SER A 259 -13.83 5.25 -6.08
C SER A 259 -12.87 6.16 -5.33
N LEU A 260 -11.95 6.77 -6.06
CA LEU A 260 -11.06 7.81 -5.56
C LEU A 260 -11.49 9.16 -6.16
N ALA A 261 -11.97 10.05 -5.29
CA ALA A 261 -12.41 11.41 -5.61
C ALA A 261 -11.37 12.50 -5.27
N GLY A 262 -10.38 12.17 -4.45
CA GLY A 262 -9.30 13.07 -4.04
C GLY A 262 -8.20 13.19 -5.09
N ALA A 263 -7.23 14.07 -4.82
CA ALA A 263 -6.05 14.21 -5.66
C ALA A 263 -5.10 13.03 -5.44
N VAL A 264 -4.81 12.29 -6.52
CA VAL A 264 -3.85 11.18 -6.53
C VAL A 264 -2.59 11.63 -7.27
N VAL A 265 -1.44 11.54 -6.61
CA VAL A 265 -0.14 11.71 -7.27
C VAL A 265 0.47 10.33 -7.47
N ASN A 266 0.42 9.83 -8.69
CA ASN A 266 1.00 8.55 -9.07
C ASN A 266 2.35 8.75 -9.76
N ASN A 267 3.44 8.47 -9.04
CA ASN A 267 4.78 8.38 -9.62
C ASN A 267 5.28 6.93 -9.73
N GLY A 268 4.58 5.98 -9.11
CA GLY A 268 4.87 4.55 -9.15
C GLY A 268 3.81 3.79 -9.94
N GLN A 269 3.16 2.83 -9.29
CA GLN A 269 2.16 1.98 -9.91
C GLN A 269 0.81 2.00 -9.19
N ILE A 270 -0.26 2.20 -9.96
CA ILE A 270 -1.62 1.84 -9.55
C ILE A 270 -1.97 0.53 -10.25
N LEU A 271 -2.30 -0.52 -9.51
CA LEU A 271 -2.72 -1.81 -10.05
C LEU A 271 -4.20 -2.03 -9.76
N VAL A 272 -4.97 -2.42 -10.78
CA VAL A 272 -6.33 -2.93 -10.64
C VAL A 272 -6.32 -4.42 -11.00
N GLN A 273 -6.87 -5.27 -10.14
CA GLN A 273 -6.90 -6.71 -10.34
C GLN A 273 -8.25 -7.29 -9.89
N GLY A 274 -9.07 -7.70 -10.86
CA GLY A 274 -10.34 -8.40 -10.64
C GLY A 274 -11.39 -7.57 -9.88
N THR A 275 -11.30 -6.24 -9.93
CA THR A 275 -12.24 -5.30 -9.33
C THR A 275 -12.39 -4.05 -10.21
N THR A 276 -13.28 -3.13 -9.83
CA THR A 276 -13.44 -1.82 -10.47
C THR A 276 -12.80 -0.74 -9.61
N LEU A 277 -12.00 0.12 -10.23
CA LEU A 277 -11.48 1.36 -9.64
C LEU A 277 -11.94 2.55 -10.48
N ALA A 278 -12.76 3.41 -9.89
CA ALA A 278 -13.19 4.67 -10.47
C ALA A 278 -12.32 5.83 -9.98
N LEU A 279 -11.66 6.52 -10.90
CA LEU A 279 -10.88 7.73 -10.66
C LEU A 279 -11.72 8.95 -11.05
N THR A 280 -12.36 9.56 -10.06
CA THR A 280 -13.20 10.76 -10.22
C THR A 280 -12.47 12.04 -9.84
N GLY A 281 -11.38 11.94 -9.08
CA GLY A 281 -10.46 13.03 -8.80
C GLY A 281 -9.32 13.14 -9.81
N THR A 282 -8.56 14.24 -9.72
CA THR A 282 -7.38 14.46 -10.57
C THR A 282 -6.28 13.44 -10.27
N VAL A 283 -5.71 12.83 -11.32
CA VAL A 283 -4.53 11.98 -11.24
C VAL A 283 -3.35 12.65 -11.93
N ASN A 284 -2.33 12.99 -11.15
CA ASN A 284 -1.09 13.61 -11.62
C ASN A 284 0.11 12.68 -11.42
N GLY A 285 1.27 13.05 -11.97
CA GLY A 285 2.54 12.35 -11.78
C GLY A 285 3.01 11.64 -13.05
N PHE A 286 4.08 10.85 -12.93
CA PHE A 286 4.73 10.19 -14.07
C PHE A 286 4.67 8.65 -14.01
N GLY A 287 3.80 8.12 -13.16
CA GLY A 287 3.64 6.69 -12.94
C GLY A 287 2.88 5.98 -14.05
N GLN A 288 2.51 4.74 -13.73
CA GLN A 288 1.76 3.86 -14.62
C GLN A 288 0.54 3.29 -13.89
N ALA A 289 -0.56 3.12 -14.61
CA ALA A 289 -1.65 2.24 -14.21
C ALA A 289 -1.51 0.87 -14.89
N ARG A 290 -1.79 -0.20 -14.15
CA ARG A 290 -1.68 -1.58 -14.61
C ARG A 290 -3.00 -2.29 -14.35
N ILE A 291 -3.51 -3.01 -15.35
CA ILE A 291 -4.81 -3.67 -15.31
C ILE A 291 -4.61 -5.17 -15.51
N ASP A 292 -4.82 -5.93 -14.43
CA ASP A 292 -4.65 -7.37 -14.33
C ASP A 292 -6.04 -8.03 -14.17
N GLY A 293 -6.90 -7.78 -15.15
CA GLY A 293 -8.34 -8.04 -15.05
C GLY A 293 -9.07 -6.99 -14.20
N GLY A 294 -10.37 -6.83 -14.42
CA GLY A 294 -11.17 -5.77 -13.78
C GLY A 294 -11.28 -4.51 -14.63
N VAL A 295 -11.73 -3.40 -14.03
CA VAL A 295 -12.06 -2.15 -14.74
C VAL A 295 -11.34 -0.96 -14.09
N LEU A 296 -10.64 -0.17 -14.88
CA LEU A 296 -10.16 1.15 -14.48
C LEU A 296 -11.02 2.21 -15.19
N GLU A 297 -11.82 2.95 -14.43
CA GLU A 297 -12.67 4.04 -14.95
C GLU A 297 -11.98 5.38 -14.70
N ALA A 298 -11.41 5.98 -15.74
CA ALA A 298 -10.86 7.32 -15.67
C ALA A 298 -11.94 8.34 -16.08
N LEU A 299 -12.66 8.84 -15.08
CA LEU A 299 -13.82 9.72 -15.26
C LEU A 299 -13.45 11.20 -15.36
N THR A 300 -12.16 11.53 -15.27
CA THR A 300 -11.59 12.87 -15.51
C THR A 300 -10.34 12.77 -16.39
N VAL A 301 -9.69 13.91 -16.66
CA VAL A 301 -8.42 13.94 -17.41
C VAL A 301 -7.42 12.99 -16.76
N PHE A 302 -6.91 12.06 -17.57
CA PHE A 302 -6.00 11.02 -17.14
C PHE A 302 -4.81 10.98 -18.11
N GLU A 303 -3.60 11.15 -17.58
CA GLU A 303 -2.38 11.28 -18.39
C GLU A 303 -1.31 10.21 -18.04
N GLN A 304 -1.71 9.16 -17.32
CA GLN A 304 -0.80 8.07 -16.95
C GLN A 304 -0.72 7.03 -18.06
N ASN A 305 0.46 6.42 -18.23
CA ASN A 305 0.58 5.25 -19.08
C ASN A 305 -0.24 4.09 -18.52
N VAL A 306 -0.79 3.24 -19.40
CA VAL A 306 -1.56 2.06 -19.02
C VAL A 306 -0.89 0.79 -19.56
N ALA A 307 -0.88 -0.26 -18.74
CA ALA A 307 -0.45 -1.59 -19.15
C ALA A 307 -1.52 -2.63 -18.82
N PHE A 308 -2.06 -3.28 -19.84
CA PHE A 308 -2.81 -4.52 -19.69
C PHE A 308 -1.84 -5.68 -19.47
N VAL A 309 -2.16 -6.54 -18.51
CA VAL A 309 -1.29 -7.65 -18.11
C VAL A 309 -2.02 -8.96 -17.81
N GLY A 310 -3.33 -8.91 -17.59
CA GLY A 310 -4.16 -10.07 -17.24
C GLY A 310 -5.02 -10.63 -18.37
N GLY A 311 -5.13 -9.92 -19.50
CA GLY A 311 -5.88 -10.38 -20.69
C GLY A 311 -7.40 -10.43 -20.51
N SER A 312 -7.97 -9.63 -19.61
CA SER A 312 -9.42 -9.46 -19.41
C SER A 312 -9.76 -8.13 -18.70
N GLY A 313 -8.89 -7.13 -18.87
CA GLY A 313 -9.04 -5.82 -18.26
C GLY A 313 -9.85 -4.86 -19.11
N VAL A 314 -10.48 -3.88 -18.49
CA VAL A 314 -11.13 -2.76 -19.17
C VAL A 314 -10.48 -1.46 -18.73
N LEU A 315 -10.06 -0.65 -19.70
CA LEU A 315 -9.75 0.77 -19.47
C LEU A 315 -10.91 1.57 -20.04
N GLU A 316 -11.66 2.24 -19.16
CA GLU A 316 -12.73 3.15 -19.54
C GLU A 316 -12.23 4.61 -19.43
N LEU A 317 -12.42 5.39 -20.48
CA LEU A 317 -11.98 6.79 -20.59
C LEU A 317 -13.18 7.70 -20.86
N SER A 318 -13.45 8.64 -19.95
CA SER A 318 -14.48 9.67 -20.19
C SER A 318 -14.00 10.81 -21.09
N GLN A 319 -12.68 10.97 -21.26
CA GLN A 319 -12.05 12.04 -22.05
C GLN A 319 -10.95 11.47 -22.95
N SER A 320 -11.29 10.48 -23.78
CA SER A 320 -10.33 9.77 -24.63
C SER A 320 -9.64 10.67 -25.66
N ARG A 321 -10.29 11.76 -26.06
CA ARG A 321 -9.77 12.74 -27.03
C ARG A 321 -8.55 13.52 -26.55
N THR A 322 -8.34 13.57 -25.23
CA THR A 322 -7.20 14.24 -24.58
C THR A 322 -6.25 13.24 -23.91
N TYR A 323 -6.48 11.94 -24.07
CA TYR A 323 -5.60 10.90 -23.56
C TYR A 323 -4.41 10.71 -24.49
N PHE A 324 -3.25 11.27 -24.14
CA PHE A 324 -2.02 11.19 -24.95
C PHE A 324 -0.98 10.21 -24.42
N ALA A 325 -1.26 9.56 -23.29
CA ALA A 325 -0.37 8.58 -22.71
C ALA A 325 -0.40 7.26 -23.49
N THR A 326 0.55 6.38 -23.18
CA THR A 326 0.74 5.13 -23.92
C THR A 326 0.00 3.98 -23.26
N VAL A 327 -0.75 3.23 -24.06
CA VAL A 327 -1.32 1.93 -23.69
C VAL A 327 -0.41 0.82 -24.21
N SER A 328 -0.15 -0.18 -23.37
CA SER A 328 0.66 -1.35 -23.69
C SER A 328 -0.06 -2.64 -23.31
N GLY A 329 0.27 -3.75 -23.98
CA GLY A 329 -0.29 -5.05 -23.67
C GLY A 329 -1.73 -5.28 -24.12
N PHE A 330 -2.33 -4.36 -24.90
CA PHE A 330 -3.68 -4.46 -25.43
C PHE A 330 -3.76 -5.50 -26.56
N ALA A 331 -3.63 -6.79 -26.23
CA ALA A 331 -3.37 -7.84 -27.22
C ALA A 331 -4.62 -8.67 -27.56
N ALA A 332 -4.68 -9.16 -28.79
CA ALA A 332 -5.76 -10.00 -29.31
C ALA A 332 -6.00 -11.35 -28.60
N GLY A 333 -5.02 -11.82 -27.82
CA GLY A 333 -5.15 -13.01 -26.98
C GLY A 333 -5.84 -12.73 -25.64
N GLY A 334 -5.99 -11.45 -25.28
CA GLY A 334 -6.72 -10.98 -24.11
C GLY A 334 -8.11 -10.50 -24.49
N GLN A 335 -9.09 -10.73 -23.63
CA GLN A 335 -10.40 -10.07 -23.63
C GLN A 335 -10.29 -8.63 -23.08
N ASP A 336 -9.17 -7.95 -23.37
CA ASP A 336 -8.98 -6.57 -22.92
C ASP A 336 -9.87 -5.64 -23.75
N VAL A 337 -10.38 -4.59 -23.11
CA VAL A 337 -11.29 -3.61 -23.73
C VAL A 337 -10.78 -2.20 -23.48
N LEU A 338 -10.77 -1.40 -24.54
CA LEU A 338 -10.72 0.06 -24.43
C LEU A 338 -12.14 0.59 -24.61
N ASP A 339 -12.70 1.19 -23.57
CA ASP A 339 -14.04 1.78 -23.60
C ASP A 339 -13.95 3.31 -23.62
N LEU A 340 -14.47 3.94 -24.67
CA LEU A 340 -14.37 5.37 -24.92
C LEU A 340 -15.76 6.01 -24.82
N LEU A 341 -16.05 6.68 -23.72
CA LEU A 341 -17.39 7.22 -23.46
C LEU A 341 -17.70 8.50 -24.26
N ASP A 342 -16.67 9.21 -24.74
CA ASP A 342 -16.79 10.47 -25.48
C ASP A 342 -16.73 10.32 -27.01
N ILE A 343 -16.71 9.09 -27.52
CA ILE A 343 -16.78 8.75 -28.96
C ILE A 343 -17.99 7.86 -29.20
N LYS A 344 -18.93 8.27 -30.05
CA LYS A 344 -20.15 7.51 -30.30
C LYS A 344 -19.90 6.31 -31.20
N PHE A 345 -20.42 5.14 -30.86
CA PHE A 345 -20.38 4.00 -31.78
C PHE A 345 -21.16 4.26 -33.08
N THR A 346 -20.48 4.09 -34.21
CA THR A 346 -21.03 4.24 -35.57
C THR A 346 -20.97 2.96 -36.40
N GLY A 347 -20.06 2.03 -36.07
CA GLY A 347 -19.96 0.73 -36.73
C GLY A 347 -18.68 -0.02 -36.39
N ALA A 348 -18.62 -1.32 -36.75
CA ALA A 348 -17.53 -2.20 -36.33
C ALA A 348 -16.13 -1.82 -36.84
N GLY A 349 -16.04 -1.08 -37.96
CA GLY A 349 -14.79 -0.62 -38.57
C GLY A 349 -14.38 0.79 -38.19
N GLU A 350 -14.95 1.35 -37.11
CA GLU A 350 -14.69 2.72 -36.66
C GLU A 350 -13.26 2.93 -36.12
N ALA A 351 -12.63 1.86 -35.64
CA ALA A 351 -11.28 1.89 -35.11
C ALA A 351 -10.25 1.46 -36.16
N THR A 352 -9.23 2.28 -36.37
CA THR A 352 -8.16 2.03 -37.35
C THR A 352 -6.79 2.23 -36.72
N PHE A 353 -5.90 1.25 -36.90
CA PHE A 353 -4.52 1.33 -36.42
C PHE A 353 -3.57 1.75 -37.53
N SER A 354 -2.65 2.65 -37.20
CA SER A 354 -1.54 3.03 -38.06
C SER A 354 -0.25 3.06 -37.24
N GLY A 355 0.76 2.30 -37.66
CA GLY A 355 1.98 2.15 -36.89
C GLY A 355 3.01 1.22 -37.53
N SER A 356 3.90 0.74 -36.66
CA SER A 356 4.99 -0.19 -36.97
C SER A 356 5.01 -1.30 -35.93
N ALA A 357 5.94 -2.25 -36.05
CA ALA A 357 6.11 -3.33 -35.09
C ALA A 357 6.46 -2.86 -33.65
N SER A 358 6.85 -1.59 -33.46
CA SER A 358 7.09 -1.03 -32.12
C SER A 358 5.88 -0.35 -31.50
N GLY A 359 4.83 -0.07 -32.28
CA GLY A 359 3.66 0.70 -31.84
C GLY A 359 3.15 1.67 -32.89
N GLY A 360 2.12 2.41 -32.52
CA GLY A 360 1.42 3.34 -33.40
C GLY A 360 0.25 4.04 -32.71
N PHE A 361 -0.67 4.56 -33.52
CA PHE A 361 -1.90 5.20 -33.06
C PHE A 361 -3.11 4.37 -33.49
N LEU A 362 -3.95 4.06 -32.52
CA LEU A 362 -5.32 3.63 -32.74
C LEU A 362 -6.19 4.88 -32.84
N THR A 363 -6.78 5.10 -34.01
CA THR A 363 -7.70 6.21 -34.26
C THR A 363 -9.13 5.69 -34.24
N VAL A 364 -9.97 6.27 -33.39
CA VAL A 364 -11.41 5.98 -33.29
C VAL A 364 -12.17 7.27 -33.58
N ASN A 365 -13.11 7.25 -34.51
CA ASN A 365 -13.75 8.46 -35.02
C ASN A 365 -15.23 8.27 -35.37
N ASP A 366 -16.10 9.00 -34.67
CA ASP A 366 -17.56 8.95 -34.87
C ASP A 366 -18.08 9.90 -35.98
N GLY A 367 -17.16 10.52 -36.72
CA GLY A 367 -17.40 11.55 -37.73
C GLY A 367 -17.44 12.98 -37.18
N THR A 368 -17.54 13.15 -35.86
CA THR A 368 -17.56 14.45 -35.16
C THR A 368 -16.39 14.58 -34.17
N HIS A 369 -16.04 13.49 -33.50
CA HIS A 369 -15.04 13.38 -32.47
C HIS A 369 -14.01 12.33 -32.86
N THR A 370 -12.75 12.56 -32.48
CA THR A 370 -11.66 11.64 -32.79
C THR A 370 -10.77 11.46 -31.56
N ALA A 371 -10.56 10.20 -31.18
CA ALA A 371 -9.57 9.80 -30.20
C ALA A 371 -8.35 9.20 -30.93
N GLN A 372 -7.14 9.54 -30.47
CA GLN A 372 -5.89 8.97 -30.97
C GLN A 372 -5.12 8.35 -29.81
N ILE A 373 -5.36 7.06 -29.60
CA ILE A 373 -4.74 6.31 -28.49
C ILE A 373 -3.40 5.77 -28.95
N ARG A 374 -2.33 6.15 -28.23
CA ARG A 374 -0.99 5.64 -28.52
C ARG A 374 -0.86 4.21 -28.00
N LEU A 375 -0.61 3.26 -28.89
CA LEU A 375 -0.36 1.87 -28.53
C LEU A 375 1.14 1.54 -28.64
N SER A 376 1.65 0.80 -27.67
CA SER A 376 2.98 0.17 -27.69
C SER A 376 2.85 -1.33 -27.89
N GLY A 377 3.60 -1.88 -28.85
CA GLY A 377 3.49 -3.28 -29.29
C GLY A 377 3.31 -3.40 -30.81
N ASP A 378 3.45 -4.61 -31.34
CA ASP A 378 3.19 -4.90 -32.75
C ASP A 378 1.71 -5.21 -32.96
N TYR A 379 1.01 -4.29 -33.63
CA TYR A 379 -0.40 -4.44 -34.02
C TYR A 379 -0.57 -4.40 -35.54
N THR A 380 0.51 -4.54 -36.32
CA THR A 380 0.47 -4.37 -37.78
C THR A 380 -0.30 -5.47 -38.52
N GLY A 381 -0.48 -6.63 -37.87
CA GLY A 381 -1.34 -7.70 -38.35
C GLY A 381 -2.74 -7.70 -37.76
N ASP A 382 -3.00 -6.92 -36.71
CA ASP A 382 -4.24 -7.02 -35.93
C ASP A 382 -5.40 -6.22 -36.53
N SER A 383 -6.61 -6.65 -36.22
CA SER A 383 -7.84 -5.91 -36.50
C SER A 383 -8.46 -5.40 -35.20
N PHE A 384 -8.98 -4.18 -35.23
CA PHE A 384 -9.66 -3.56 -34.09
C PHE A 384 -11.15 -3.57 -34.36
N VAL A 385 -11.92 -4.18 -33.46
CA VAL A 385 -13.37 -4.32 -33.60
C VAL A 385 -14.04 -3.38 -32.62
N ALA A 386 -14.81 -2.43 -33.17
CA ALA A 386 -15.66 -1.55 -32.39
C ALA A 386 -17.03 -2.19 -32.14
N ALA A 387 -17.60 -1.95 -30.96
CA ALA A 387 -18.95 -2.32 -30.59
C ALA A 387 -19.59 -1.21 -29.75
N SER A 388 -20.92 -1.16 -29.73
CA SER A 388 -21.63 -0.29 -28.78
C SER A 388 -21.41 -0.77 -27.35
N ASP A 389 -21.10 0.16 -26.46
CA ASP A 389 -21.02 -0.04 -25.01
C ASP A 389 -22.40 -0.10 -24.31
N GLY A 390 -23.50 0.16 -25.04
CA GLY A 390 -24.85 0.28 -24.49
C GLY A 390 -25.15 1.59 -23.74
N GLN A 391 -24.18 2.48 -23.59
CA GLN A 391 -24.30 3.78 -22.89
C GLN A 391 -24.13 4.99 -23.83
N GLY A 392 -23.78 4.74 -25.09
CA GLY A 392 -23.66 5.75 -26.14
C GLY A 392 -22.21 6.02 -26.57
N GLY A 393 -21.23 5.40 -25.91
CA GLY A 393 -19.83 5.35 -26.28
C GLY A 393 -19.50 4.16 -27.19
N VAL A 394 -18.21 3.80 -27.22
CA VAL A 394 -17.68 2.72 -28.05
C VAL A 394 -16.64 1.88 -27.31
N ALA A 395 -16.85 0.56 -27.33
CA ALA A 395 -15.91 -0.43 -26.81
C ALA A 395 -15.07 -1.02 -27.95
N ILE A 396 -13.75 -1.01 -27.79
CA ILE A 396 -12.79 -1.56 -28.76
C ILE A 396 -12.13 -2.81 -28.20
N THR A 397 -12.07 -3.86 -29.02
CA THR A 397 -11.31 -5.09 -28.77
C THR A 397 -10.34 -5.36 -29.92
N VAL A 398 -9.31 -6.16 -29.65
CA VAL A 398 -8.34 -6.58 -30.67
C VAL A 398 -8.63 -8.01 -31.10
N VAL A 399 -8.61 -8.26 -32.40
CA VAL A 399 -8.69 -9.58 -33.00
C VAL A 399 -7.41 -9.82 -33.77
N ALA A 400 -6.76 -10.95 -33.49
CA ALA A 400 -5.49 -11.28 -34.12
C ALA A 400 -5.72 -11.42 -35.62
N GLY A 401 -4.87 -10.79 -36.43
CA GLY A 401 -4.83 -11.10 -37.85
C GLY A 401 -4.55 -12.57 -38.02
N GLY A 402 -5.53 -13.32 -38.56
CA GLY A 402 -5.24 -14.65 -39.05
C GLY A 402 -4.06 -14.56 -40.02
N ALA A 403 -3.01 -15.34 -39.80
CA ALA A 403 -2.10 -15.66 -40.89
C ALA A 403 -2.97 -15.99 -42.10
N PRO A 404 -2.70 -15.45 -43.31
CA PRO A 404 -3.56 -15.67 -44.46
C PRO A 404 -3.80 -17.16 -44.54
N SER A 405 -5.06 -17.57 -44.34
CA SER A 405 -5.43 -18.95 -44.47
C SER A 405 -4.95 -19.33 -45.85
N ILE A 406 -3.93 -20.18 -45.90
CA ILE A 406 -3.40 -20.64 -47.17
C ILE A 406 -4.62 -21.26 -47.84
N HIS A 407 -5.12 -20.59 -48.88
CA HIS A 407 -6.38 -20.91 -49.53
C HIS A 407 -6.48 -22.44 -49.69
N PRO A 408 -7.69 -23.04 -49.58
CA PRO A 408 -7.87 -24.50 -49.71
C PRO A 408 -7.27 -25.09 -51.00
N PHE A 409 -6.90 -24.25 -51.97
CA PHE A 409 -6.10 -24.58 -53.13
C PHE A 409 -4.70 -25.15 -52.83
N VAL A 410 -3.98 -24.70 -51.79
CA VAL A 410 -2.64 -25.26 -51.45
C VAL A 410 -2.77 -26.60 -50.74
N ALA A 411 -3.81 -26.80 -49.92
CA ALA A 411 -4.15 -28.12 -49.36
C ALA A 411 -4.59 -29.11 -50.46
N ALA A 412 -5.27 -28.64 -51.52
CA ALA A 412 -5.63 -29.45 -52.67
C ALA A 412 -4.43 -29.83 -53.57
N MET A 413 -3.44 -28.94 -53.72
CA MET A 413 -2.20 -29.23 -54.48
C MET A 413 -1.29 -30.24 -53.78
N ALA A 414 -1.29 -30.31 -52.45
CA ALA A 414 -0.60 -31.36 -51.70
C ALA A 414 -1.25 -32.76 -51.86
N GLY A 415 -2.52 -32.83 -52.29
CA GLY A 415 -3.24 -34.08 -52.54
C GLY A 415 -3.08 -34.66 -53.95
N LEU A 416 -2.47 -33.94 -54.90
CA LEU A 416 -2.36 -34.37 -56.31
C LEU A 416 -0.98 -34.95 -56.69
N GLY A 417 -0.07 -35.15 -55.73
CA GLY A 417 1.32 -35.51 -56.00
C GLY A 417 1.76 -36.88 -55.47
N ALA A 418 1.14 -37.98 -55.91
CA ALA A 418 1.78 -39.31 -55.99
C ALA A 418 0.83 -40.36 -56.60
N ALA A 419 0.70 -40.38 -57.93
CA ALA A 419 0.30 -41.60 -58.65
C ALA A 419 1.55 -42.12 -59.37
N ALA A 420 2.17 -43.15 -58.78
CA ALA A 420 3.27 -43.89 -59.38
C ALA A 420 2.76 -44.63 -60.63
N GLY A 421 2.87 -43.98 -61.78
CA GLY A 421 2.80 -44.62 -63.08
C GLY A 421 4.16 -45.27 -63.38
N THR A 422 4.18 -46.61 -63.41
CA THR A 422 5.34 -47.41 -63.83
C THR A 422 5.68 -47.12 -65.29
N SER A 423 6.77 -46.38 -65.52
CA SER A 423 7.33 -46.16 -66.85
C SER A 423 8.34 -47.25 -67.20
N HIS A 424 8.17 -47.77 -68.41
CA HIS A 424 8.73 -48.98 -68.96
C HIS A 424 9.74 -48.56 -70.04
N ILE A 425 11.05 -48.66 -69.79
CA ILE A 425 12.06 -48.62 -70.88
C ILE A 425 13.25 -49.52 -70.52
N PRO A 426 13.63 -50.48 -71.40
CA PRO A 426 14.81 -51.33 -71.23
C PRO A 426 16.02 -50.78 -71.98
N ALA A 427 17.23 -50.93 -71.42
CA ALA A 427 18.47 -51.23 -72.14
C ALA A 427 19.68 -51.19 -71.18
N GLU A 428 20.42 -52.30 -71.06
CA GLU A 428 21.88 -52.23 -71.07
C GLU A 428 22.50 -53.58 -71.45
N VAL A 429 23.23 -53.58 -72.56
CA VAL A 429 24.22 -54.60 -72.94
C VAL A 429 25.53 -53.87 -73.19
N ARG A 430 26.52 -54.16 -72.31
CA ARG A 430 27.99 -54.25 -72.53
C ARG A 430 28.66 -53.21 -73.46
N SER A 431 29.64 -52.46 -72.95
CA SER A 431 31.04 -52.86 -72.69
C SER A 431 31.99 -51.66 -72.85
N ASP A 432 32.95 -51.58 -71.91
CA ASP A 432 34.34 -51.14 -72.06
C ASP A 432 34.65 -49.85 -72.82
N HIS A 433 35.30 -48.90 -72.14
CA HIS A 433 36.70 -48.51 -72.37
C HIS A 433 37.17 -47.55 -71.26
N ARG A 434 38.11 -48.01 -70.41
CA ARG A 434 39.13 -47.17 -69.74
C ARG A 434 40.36 -47.10 -70.69
N PRO A 435 41.40 -46.24 -70.51
CA PRO A 435 41.84 -45.46 -69.33
C PRO A 435 42.19 -43.97 -69.70
N ALA A 436 42.62 -43.04 -68.85
CA ALA A 436 43.89 -42.95 -68.09
C ALA A 436 43.91 -41.56 -67.36
N LEU A 437 44.30 -41.46 -66.07
CA LEU A 437 45.60 -40.90 -65.57
C LEU A 437 45.62 -39.34 -65.58
N LEU A 438 45.85 -38.54 -64.54
CA LEU A 438 46.76 -38.54 -63.38
C LEU A 438 46.17 -37.65 -62.24
N ALA A 439 46.47 -37.98 -60.98
CA ALA A 439 46.62 -37.03 -59.86
C ALA A 439 48.14 -36.88 -59.56
N PRO A 440 48.65 -36.24 -58.48
CA PRO A 440 48.06 -35.36 -57.46
C PRO A 440 48.97 -34.14 -57.12
N ARG A 441 48.57 -33.25 -56.18
CA ARG A 441 49.34 -32.96 -54.95
C ARG A 441 48.68 -31.88 -54.07
N ALA A 442 48.41 -32.27 -52.84
CA ALA A 442 48.37 -31.37 -51.69
C ALA A 442 49.80 -31.10 -51.21
N LEU A 443 50.04 -29.92 -50.63
CA LEU A 443 51.10 -29.73 -49.64
C LEU A 443 50.59 -28.83 -48.51
N THR A 444 50.79 -29.36 -47.31
CA THR A 444 50.60 -28.80 -45.96
C THR A 444 51.65 -27.77 -45.60
N ALA A 445 51.37 -26.99 -44.56
CA ALA A 445 52.24 -26.88 -43.38
C ALA A 445 51.39 -27.06 -42.13
#